data_AF-A0A7S3MQ17-F1
#
_entry.id   AF-A0A7S3MQ17-F1
#
_cell.length_a   1.000
_cell.length_b   1.000
_cell.length_c   1.000
_cell.angle_alpha   90.00
_cell.angle_beta   90.00
_cell.angle_gamma   90.00
#
_symmetry.space_group_name_H-M   'P 1'
#
loop_
_entity.id
_entity.type
_entity.pdbx_description
1 polymer ?
#
loop_
_entity_poly.entity_id
_entity_poly.type
_entity_poly.pdbx_seq_one_letter_code
_entity_poly.pdbx_strand_id
1 'polypeptide(L)'
;PQAGELVFAAKPLRDPVPVHAPHFPFERYEQWMVLLVEVKSNKLVGYQKLSQNSRFEKVQLKFLAPREGLVAYEIHCLCSAYLGCDKKVLMKKTINKRKQEETKSAAEIAEDDDEEDEEDEEEPE
;
A
#
# COMPACT_ATOMS: atom_id res chain seq x y z
N PRO A 1 -11.18 14.23 16.17
CA PRO A 1 -10.26 13.65 15.16
C PRO A 1 -9.24 12.71 15.82
N GLN A 2 -9.48 11.40 15.76
CA GLN A 2 -8.55 10.41 16.33
C GLN A 2 -7.28 10.33 15.48
N ALA A 3 -6.14 10.69 16.08
CA ALA A 3 -4.84 10.27 15.55
C ALA A 3 -4.71 8.76 15.83
N GLY A 4 -4.97 7.93 14.82
CA GLY A 4 -4.79 6.48 14.93
C GLY A 4 -3.32 6.17 15.17
N GLU A 5 -3.00 5.71 16.38
CA GLU A 5 -1.62 5.48 16.81
C GLU A 5 -1.01 4.32 16.01
N LEU A 6 0.01 4.62 15.20
CA LEU A 6 0.72 3.61 14.41
C LEU A 6 1.76 2.91 15.29
N VAL A 7 1.30 1.92 16.07
CA VAL A 7 2.06 1.16 17.10
C VAL A 7 3.18 0.25 16.53
N PHE A 8 3.81 0.65 15.44
CA PHE A 8 4.92 -0.06 14.77
C PHE A 8 6.13 0.82 14.45
N ALA A 9 6.13 2.10 14.86
CA ALA A 9 7.32 2.95 14.86
C ALA A 9 8.28 2.49 15.97
N ALA A 10 9.21 1.60 15.64
CA ALA A 10 10.18 1.07 16.59
C ALA A 10 10.97 2.20 17.26
N LYS A 11 11.23 2.12 18.58
CA LYS A 11 11.98 3.19 19.27
C LYS A 11 13.37 3.36 18.59
N PRO A 12 13.78 4.57 18.20
CA PRO A 12 15.04 4.76 17.50
C PRO A 12 16.22 4.37 18.40
N LEU A 13 17.19 3.63 17.82
CA LEU A 13 18.37 3.11 18.53
C LEU A 13 19.37 4.20 18.95
N ARG A 14 19.26 5.39 18.35
CA ARG A 14 20.01 6.61 18.65
C ARG A 14 19.10 7.79 18.30
N ASP A 15 19.26 8.90 19.00
CA ASP A 15 18.58 10.14 18.63
C ASP A 15 19.05 10.64 17.25
N PRO A 16 18.19 11.32 16.47
CA PRO A 16 18.59 11.91 15.20
C PRO A 16 19.75 12.89 15.37
N VAL A 17 20.73 12.83 14.47
CA VAL A 17 21.87 13.78 14.44
C VAL A 17 21.65 14.76 13.27
N PRO A 18 21.97 16.07 13.44
CA PRO A 18 21.93 17.02 12.33
C PRO A 18 22.82 16.62 11.15
N VAL A 19 22.39 16.98 9.94
CA VAL A 19 23.12 16.67 8.70
C VAL A 19 24.33 17.58 8.53
N HIS A 20 25.43 17.05 8.00
CA HIS A 20 26.63 17.83 7.75
C HIS A 20 26.50 18.63 6.45
N ALA A 21 26.01 19.87 6.56
CA ALA A 21 25.82 20.78 5.43
C ALA A 21 26.37 22.19 5.72
N PRO A 22 27.71 22.42 5.67
CA PRO A 22 28.34 23.68 6.09
C PRO A 22 27.89 24.96 5.36
N HIS A 23 27.27 24.83 4.18
CA HIS A 23 26.74 25.95 3.40
C HIS A 23 25.23 26.16 3.56
N PHE A 24 24.55 25.36 4.40
CA PHE A 24 23.13 25.51 4.71
C PHE A 24 22.99 26.26 6.06
N PRO A 25 22.27 27.40 6.12
CA PRO A 25 22.35 28.32 7.27
C PRO A 25 21.51 27.92 8.49
N PHE A 26 20.84 26.76 8.46
CA PHE A 26 19.95 26.30 9.52
C PHE A 26 20.26 24.86 9.92
N GLU A 27 19.95 24.50 11.16
CA GLU A 27 19.97 23.10 11.59
C GLU A 27 18.96 22.28 10.76
N ARG A 28 19.37 21.09 10.34
CA ARG A 28 18.56 20.21 9.49
C ARG A 28 18.80 18.75 9.84
N TYR A 29 17.74 17.96 9.79
CA TYR A 29 17.76 16.53 10.05
C TYR A 29 17.55 15.73 8.76
N GLU A 30 18.09 14.52 8.70
CA GLU A 30 17.91 13.65 7.54
C GLU A 30 16.47 13.13 7.49
N GLN A 31 15.84 13.24 6.33
CA GLN A 31 14.50 12.73 6.08
C GLN A 31 14.49 11.95 4.77
N TRP A 32 14.00 10.71 4.83
CA TRP A 32 13.84 9.81 3.69
C TRP A 32 12.39 9.77 3.20
N MET A 33 12.21 9.50 1.91
CA MET A 33 10.90 9.35 1.27
C MET A 33 10.92 8.13 0.33
N VAL A 34 9.94 7.25 0.45
CA VAL A 34 9.75 6.11 -0.44
C VAL A 34 8.64 6.43 -1.43
N LEU A 35 8.96 6.35 -2.72
CA LEU A 35 8.03 6.53 -3.84
C LEU A 35 7.75 5.18 -4.51
N LEU A 36 6.50 4.96 -4.91
CA LEU A 36 6.11 3.93 -5.87
C LEU A 36 5.59 4.63 -7.13
N VAL A 37 6.24 4.44 -8.28
CA VAL A 37 5.91 5.10 -9.55
C VAL A 37 5.66 4.06 -10.62
N GLU A 38 4.60 4.20 -11.42
CA GLU A 38 4.36 3.35 -12.59
C GLU A 38 5.21 3.84 -13.77
N VAL A 39 6.09 2.98 -14.27
CA VAL A 39 7.13 3.35 -15.26
C VAL A 39 6.54 3.73 -16.62
N LYS A 40 5.41 3.10 -17.03
CA LYS A 40 4.81 3.34 -18.35
C LYS A 40 4.05 4.66 -18.43
N SER A 41 3.42 5.09 -17.34
CA SER A 41 2.62 6.32 -17.25
C SER A 41 3.36 7.47 -16.59
N ASN A 42 4.55 7.22 -16.03
CA ASN A 42 5.31 8.11 -15.15
C ASN A 42 4.47 8.66 -13.98
N LYS A 43 3.50 7.87 -13.50
CA LYS A 43 2.54 8.27 -12.47
C LYS A 43 3.04 7.87 -11.09
N LEU A 44 3.02 8.80 -10.12
CA LEU A 44 3.17 8.48 -8.70
C LEU A 44 1.93 7.69 -8.22
N VAL A 45 2.16 6.47 -7.74
CA VAL A 45 1.15 5.50 -7.29
C VAL A 45 1.07 5.44 -5.76
N GLY A 46 2.19 5.65 -5.08
CA GLY A 46 2.26 5.69 -3.62
C GLY A 46 3.44 6.53 -3.13
N TYR A 47 3.29 7.12 -1.94
CA TYR A 47 4.27 7.97 -1.28
C TYR A 47 4.23 7.71 0.22
N GLN A 48 5.40 7.57 0.85
CA GLN A 48 5.54 7.61 2.30
C GLN A 48 6.81 8.38 2.69
N LYS A 49 6.65 9.45 3.49
CA LYS A 49 7.74 10.07 4.24
C LYS A 49 8.06 9.20 5.46
N LEU A 50 9.33 8.89 5.67
CA LEU A 50 9.77 8.15 6.85
C LEU A 50 9.85 9.09 8.05
N SER A 51 9.56 8.58 9.24
CA SER A 51 9.61 9.35 10.49
C SER A 51 10.90 9.11 11.28
N GLN A 52 11.64 8.04 10.97
CA GLN A 52 12.82 7.62 11.71
C GLN A 52 13.99 7.26 10.77
N ASN A 53 15.19 7.71 11.08
CA ASN A 53 16.43 7.39 10.34
C ASN A 53 17.36 6.42 11.09
N SER A 54 16.87 5.75 12.15
CA SER A 54 17.74 5.13 13.16
C SER A 54 18.39 3.80 12.79
N ARG A 55 17.76 2.99 11.91
CA ARG A 55 18.43 1.90 11.14
C ARG A 55 17.53 1.27 10.06
N PHE A 56 16.31 0.88 10.42
CA PHE A 56 15.46 0.01 9.61
C PHE A 56 13.98 0.29 9.89
N GLU A 57 13.22 0.68 8.87
CA GLU A 57 11.78 0.98 8.96
C GLU A 57 11.01 0.11 7.95
N LYS A 58 9.94 -0.58 8.38
CA LYS A 58 9.13 -1.44 7.49
C LYS A 58 7.97 -0.66 6.89
N VAL A 59 8.24 -0.01 5.76
CA VAL A 59 7.28 0.81 5.03
C VAL A 59 6.16 -0.03 4.40
N GLN A 60 4.91 0.42 4.54
CA GLN A 60 3.73 -0.19 3.89
C GLN A 60 3.01 0.84 3.01
N LEU A 61 3.13 0.69 1.69
CA LEU A 61 2.38 1.50 0.73
C LEU A 61 1.09 0.79 0.33
N LYS A 62 -0.06 1.42 0.60
CA LYS A 62 -1.39 0.97 0.13
C LYS A 62 -1.78 1.78 -1.11
N PHE A 63 -2.14 1.11 -2.19
CA PHE A 63 -2.56 1.72 -3.45
C PHE A 63 -3.61 0.84 -4.15
N LEU A 64 -4.42 1.43 -5.02
CA LEU A 64 -5.37 0.68 -5.84
C LEU A 64 -4.64 0.06 -7.04
N ALA A 65 -4.86 -1.23 -7.29
CA ALA A 65 -4.36 -1.88 -8.49
C ALA A 65 -4.98 -1.24 -9.75
N PRO A 66 -4.19 -0.92 -10.80
CA PRO A 66 -4.73 -0.53 -12.11
C PRO A 66 -5.37 -1.73 -12.82
N ARG A 67 -5.74 -1.56 -14.10
CA ARG A 67 -6.33 -2.61 -14.95
C ARG A 67 -5.40 -3.84 -15.08
N GLU A 68 -5.99 -4.95 -15.50
CA GLU A 68 -5.29 -6.21 -15.74
C GLU A 68 -4.09 -6.08 -16.70
N GLY A 69 -3.12 -6.98 -16.56
CA GLY A 69 -1.91 -7.04 -17.38
C GLY A 69 -0.61 -6.96 -16.57
N LEU A 70 0.53 -6.88 -17.26
CA LEU A 70 1.84 -6.76 -16.64
C LEU A 70 2.23 -5.28 -16.48
N VAL A 71 2.37 -4.83 -15.23
CA VAL A 71 2.76 -3.47 -14.88
C VAL A 71 4.18 -3.44 -14.34
N ALA A 72 4.94 -2.42 -14.71
CA ALA A 72 6.28 -2.16 -14.21
C ALA A 72 6.28 -0.92 -13.32
N TYR A 73 6.79 -1.07 -12.10
CA TYR A 73 6.91 -0.01 -11.10
C TYR A 73 8.38 0.25 -10.74
N GLU A 74 8.74 1.51 -10.52
CA GLU A 74 9.89 1.88 -9.70
C GLU A 74 9.44 1.91 -8.24
N ILE A 75 10.22 1.27 -7.35
CA ILE A 75 10.33 1.69 -5.96
C ILE A 75 11.58 2.57 -5.86
N HIS A 76 11.39 3.83 -5.51
CA HIS A 76 12.48 4.76 -5.22
C HIS A 76 12.55 5.01 -3.72
N CYS A 77 13.76 5.21 -3.20
CA CYS A 77 14.00 5.68 -1.83
C CYS A 77 14.95 6.87 -1.91
N LEU A 78 14.45 8.05 -1.57
CA LEU A 78 15.11 9.34 -1.78
C LEU A 78 15.53 9.97 -0.45
N CYS A 79 16.78 10.44 -0.36
CA CYS A 79 17.26 11.25 0.75
C CYS A 79 17.03 12.73 0.43
N SER A 80 16.43 13.47 1.37
CA SER A 80 16.20 14.90 1.18
C SER A 80 17.45 15.78 1.43
N ALA A 81 18.51 15.23 2.03
CA ALA A 81 19.65 15.98 2.55
C ALA A 81 20.99 15.71 1.85
N TYR A 82 21.19 14.52 1.27
CA TYR A 82 22.45 14.11 0.66
C TYR A 82 22.24 13.59 -0.77
N LEU A 83 23.01 14.12 -1.72
CA LEU A 83 22.98 13.69 -3.12
C LEU A 83 23.72 12.35 -3.31
N GLY A 84 23.21 11.50 -4.20
CA GLY A 84 23.80 10.18 -4.50
C GLY A 84 23.48 9.06 -3.49
N CYS A 85 22.84 9.40 -2.37
CA CYS A 85 22.36 8.42 -1.39
C CYS A 85 21.14 7.62 -1.89
N ASP A 86 20.37 8.19 -2.81
CA ASP A 86 19.13 7.62 -3.37
C ASP A 86 19.27 6.19 -3.92
N LYS A 87 18.19 5.42 -3.86
CA LYS A 87 18.13 4.03 -4.35
C LYS A 87 16.89 3.82 -5.21
N LYS A 88 17.03 3.02 -6.27
CA LYS A 88 16.01 2.70 -7.27
C LYS A 88 15.95 1.19 -7.49
N VAL A 89 14.76 0.62 -7.43
CA VAL A 89 14.50 -0.81 -7.68
C VAL A 89 13.34 -0.96 -8.66
N LEU A 90 13.53 -1.76 -9.71
CA LEU A 90 12.47 -2.09 -10.67
C LEU A 90 11.68 -3.32 -10.19
N MET A 91 10.37 -3.18 -10.05
CA MET A 91 9.44 -4.26 -9.70
C MET A 91 8.44 -4.47 -10.85
N LYS A 92 8.39 -5.68 -11.42
CA LYS A 92 7.34 -6.08 -12.38
C LYS A 92 6.28 -6.91 -11.65
N LYS A 93 5.00 -6.62 -11.90
CA LYS A 93 3.87 -7.35 -11.31
C LYS A 93 2.78 -7.60 -12.34
N THR A 94 2.37 -8.85 -12.48
CA THR A 94 1.15 -9.21 -13.21
C THR A 94 -0.07 -8.97 -12.33
N ILE A 95 -1.05 -8.27 -12.87
CA ILE A 95 -2.36 -8.02 -12.28
C ILE A 95 -3.35 -8.88 -13.04
N ASN A 96 -3.97 -9.82 -12.34
CA ASN A 96 -4.99 -10.70 -12.91
C ASN A 96 -6.33 -9.96 -13.01
N LYS A 97 -7.29 -10.51 -13.76
CA LYS A 97 -8.68 -10.07 -13.69
C LYS A 97 -9.17 -10.13 -12.24
N ARG A 98 -9.93 -9.11 -11.83
CA ARG A 98 -10.74 -9.17 -10.62
C ARG A 98 -11.72 -10.33 -10.82
N LYS A 99 -11.70 -11.35 -9.95
CA LYS A 99 -12.87 -12.24 -9.84
C LYS A 99 -14.06 -11.34 -9.54
N GLN A 100 -15.10 -11.40 -10.37
CA GLN A 100 -16.42 -11.09 -9.85
C GLN A 100 -16.71 -12.21 -8.85
N GLU A 101 -16.89 -11.83 -7.59
CA GLU A 101 -17.84 -12.54 -6.77
C GLU A 101 -19.19 -12.22 -7.42
N GLU A 102 -19.87 -13.26 -7.86
CA GLU A 102 -21.22 -13.15 -8.40
C GLU A 102 -22.12 -12.74 -7.23
N THR A 103 -22.40 -11.45 -7.15
CA THR A 103 -23.52 -10.96 -6.35
C THR A 103 -24.77 -11.50 -7.02
N LYS A 104 -25.21 -12.70 -6.61
CA LYS A 104 -26.55 -13.21 -6.91
C LYS A 104 -27.51 -12.04 -6.73
N SER A 105 -28.26 -11.73 -7.79
CA SER A 105 -29.31 -10.72 -7.71
C SER A 105 -30.34 -11.14 -6.68
N ALA A 106 -31.14 -10.20 -6.17
CA ALA A 106 -32.19 -10.55 -5.22
C ALA A 106 -33.23 -11.54 -5.80
N ALA A 107 -33.31 -11.69 -7.13
CA ALA A 107 -34.08 -12.73 -7.78
C ALA A 107 -33.38 -14.11 -7.69
N GLU A 108 -32.09 -14.20 -8.04
CA GLU A 108 -31.28 -15.43 -7.90
C GLU A 108 -31.03 -15.86 -6.44
N ILE A 109 -31.56 -15.13 -5.46
CA ILE A 109 -31.62 -15.52 -4.05
C ILE A 109 -33.04 -15.98 -3.70
N ALA A 110 -34.08 -15.29 -4.18
CA ALA A 110 -35.48 -15.70 -3.95
C ALA A 110 -35.84 -17.01 -4.70
N GLU A 111 -35.36 -17.19 -5.93
CA GLU A 111 -35.53 -18.43 -6.71
C GLU A 111 -34.74 -19.63 -6.11
N ASP A 112 -33.78 -19.36 -5.22
CA ASP A 112 -33.04 -20.36 -4.41
C ASP A 112 -33.79 -20.71 -3.10
N ASP A 113 -34.70 -19.83 -2.65
CA ASP A 113 -35.43 -19.88 -1.36
C ASP A 113 -36.83 -20.52 -1.56
N ASP A 114 -37.51 -20.21 -2.67
CA ASP A 114 -38.80 -20.83 -3.08
C ASP A 114 -38.64 -22.31 -3.51
N GLU A 115 -37.45 -22.78 -3.93
CA GLU A 115 -37.22 -24.19 -4.31
C GLU A 115 -36.94 -25.14 -3.11
N GLU A 116 -36.56 -24.64 -1.92
CA GLU A 116 -36.30 -25.50 -0.74
C GLU A 116 -37.54 -25.78 0.14
N ASP A 117 -38.66 -25.04 -0.03
CA ASP A 117 -39.82 -25.08 0.88
C ASP A 117 -41.02 -25.96 0.37
N GLU A 118 -40.95 -26.58 -0.82
CA GLU A 118 -42.03 -27.42 -1.39
C GLU A 118 -41.92 -28.95 -1.12
N GLU A 119 -40.85 -29.48 -0.50
CA GLU A 119 -40.62 -30.96 -0.41
C GLU A 119 -41.21 -31.71 0.81
N ASP A 120 -41.78 -31.06 1.85
CA ASP A 120 -42.04 -31.71 3.18
C ASP A 120 -43.52 -31.73 3.67
N GLU A 121 -44.51 -31.97 2.79
CA GLU A 121 -45.89 -32.36 3.16
C GLU A 121 -46.32 -33.72 2.53
N GLU A 122 -45.92 -34.84 3.14
CA GLU A 122 -46.56 -36.16 2.89
C GLU A 122 -47.03 -36.79 4.24
N GLU A 123 -48.34 -36.94 4.43
CA GLU A 123 -48.94 -37.44 5.69
C GLU A 123 -48.64 -38.94 5.95
N PRO A 124 -48.21 -39.34 7.16
CA PRO A 124 -48.16 -40.74 7.57
C PRO A 124 -49.47 -41.23 8.21
N GLU A 125 -49.96 -42.41 7.77
CA GLU A 125 -51.13 -43.15 8.33
C GLU A 125 -50.88 -43.76 9.74
#